data_AF-T1AGF9-F1
#
_entry.id   AF-T1AGF9-F1
#
_cell.length_a   1.000
_cell.length_b   1.000
_cell.length_c   1.000
_cell.angle_alpha   90.00
_cell.angle_beta   90.00
_cell.angle_gamma   90.00
#
_symmetry.space_group_name_H-M   'P 1'
#
loop_
_entity.id
_entity.type
_entity.pdbx_description
1 polymer ?
#
loop_
_entity_poly.entity_id
_entity_poly.type
_entity_poly.pdbx_seq_one_letter_code
_entity_poly.pdbx_strand_id
1 'polypeptide(L)'
;MSMTDPIADMFTRIRNAQAVGKAAVKMPASKAKAAIADLLKAEGYILDAQVAKEGARANLEIRLKYFEGRPAIERIERVSRSGLRVYRGKGALPKVLNGLG
;
A
#
# COMPACT_ATOMS: atom_id res chain seq x y z
N MET A 1 -4.34 21.58 3.04
CA MET A 1 -3.49 20.85 2.06
C MET A 1 -4.40 20.08 1.11
N SER A 2 -4.23 20.22 -0.20
CA SER A 2 -4.99 19.43 -1.18
C SER A 2 -4.39 18.05 -1.34
N MET A 3 -5.23 17.03 -1.51
CA MET A 3 -4.79 15.65 -1.68
C MET A 3 -4.41 15.39 -3.15
N THR A 4 -3.10 15.36 -3.44
CA THR A 4 -2.56 15.30 -4.80
C THR A 4 -2.13 13.91 -5.26
N ASP A 5 -1.70 13.02 -4.34
CA ASP A 5 -1.33 11.64 -4.65
C ASP A 5 -2.01 10.64 -3.68
N PRO A 6 -3.13 10.02 -4.10
CA PRO A 6 -3.86 9.06 -3.27
C PRO A 6 -3.08 7.76 -2.98
N ILE A 7 -2.12 7.38 -3.83
CA ILE A 7 -1.34 6.14 -3.64
C ILE A 7 -0.21 6.40 -2.63
N ALA A 8 0.46 7.56 -2.73
CA ALA A 8 1.44 7.96 -1.73
C ALA A 8 0.81 8.08 -0.33
N ASP A 9 -0.41 8.62 -0.23
CA ASP A 9 -1.17 8.67 1.03
C ASP A 9 -1.47 7.26 1.58
N MET A 10 -1.90 6.32 0.73
CA MET A 10 -2.12 4.92 1.12
C MET A 10 -0.86 4.30 1.74
N PHE A 11 0.29 4.43 1.07
CA PHE A 11 1.56 3.90 1.56
C PHE A 11 2.01 4.55 2.87
N THR A 12 1.80 5.86 2.99
CA THR A 12 2.12 6.60 4.21
C THR A 12 1.25 6.15 5.38
N ARG A 13 -0.05 5.95 5.18
CA ARG A 13 -0.96 5.43 6.21
C ARG A 13 -0.57 4.02 6.67
N ILE A 14 -0.23 3.13 5.73
CA ILE A 14 0.24 1.77 6.05
C ILE A 14 1.51 1.84 6.90
N ARG A 15 2.52 2.60 6.46
CA ARG A 15 3.79 2.76 7.19
C ARG A 15 3.58 3.32 8.60
N ASN A 16 2.79 4.38 8.72
CA ASN A 16 2.55 5.01 10.02
C ASN A 16 1.77 4.09 10.96
N ALA A 17 0.79 3.35 10.45
CA ALA A 17 0.04 2.39 11.25
C ALA A 17 0.88 1.21 11.71
N GLN A 18 1.81 0.73 10.86
CA GLN A 18 2.79 -0.28 11.24
C GLN A 18 3.74 0.20 12.35
N ALA A 19 4.22 1.43 12.25
CA ALA A 19 5.12 2.02 13.24
C ALA A 19 4.51 2.10 14.65
N VAL A 20 3.18 2.20 14.75
CA VAL A 20 2.45 2.24 16.03
C VAL A 20 1.74 0.92 16.38
N GLY A 21 2.00 -0.16 15.63
CA GLY A 21 1.45 -1.49 15.92
C GLY A 21 -0.06 -1.64 15.73
N LYS A 22 -0.69 -0.84 14.85
CA LYS A 22 -2.14 -0.96 14.58
C LYS A 22 -2.45 -2.26 13.84
N ALA A 23 -3.56 -2.91 14.21
CA ALA A 23 -4.02 -4.12 13.53
C ALA A 23 -4.57 -3.84 12.11
N ALA A 24 -5.20 -2.69 11.89
CA ALA A 24 -5.82 -2.35 10.62
C ALA A 24 -5.76 -0.85 10.30
N VAL A 25 -5.91 -0.54 9.01
CA VAL A 25 -5.95 0.83 8.46
C VAL A 25 -7.16 0.99 7.57
N LYS A 26 -7.91 2.08 7.78
CA LYS A 26 -9.04 2.47 6.95
C LYS A 26 -8.72 3.73 6.13
N MET A 27 -9.14 3.75 4.87
CA MET A 27 -9.01 4.91 3.99
C MET A 27 -10.07 4.88 2.87
N PRO A 28 -10.31 6.00 2.18
CA PRO A 28 -11.21 6.01 1.02
C PRO A 28 -10.73 5.05 -0.08
N ALA A 29 -11.63 4.20 -0.56
CA ALA A 29 -11.34 3.23 -1.60
C ALA A 29 -11.21 3.87 -2.97
N SER A 30 -10.36 3.28 -3.81
CA SER A 30 -10.33 3.52 -5.25
C SER A 30 -9.97 2.21 -5.94
N LYS A 31 -10.31 2.06 -7.23
CA LYS A 31 -9.97 0.86 -7.99
C LYS A 31 -8.46 0.57 -7.95
N ALA A 32 -7.63 1.60 -8.07
CA ALA A 32 -6.18 1.47 -7.99
C ALA A 32 -5.69 1.04 -6.60
N LYS A 33 -6.24 1.62 -5.52
CA LYS A 33 -5.87 1.22 -4.15
C LYS A 33 -6.29 -0.21 -3.83
N ALA A 34 -7.47 -0.62 -4.30
CA ALA A 34 -7.95 -1.99 -4.15
C ALA A 34 -7.01 -2.98 -4.86
N ALA A 35 -6.70 -2.75 -6.13
CA ALA A 35 -5.78 -3.60 -6.90
C ALA A 35 -4.38 -3.70 -6.26
N ILE A 36 -3.85 -2.60 -5.73
CA ILE A 36 -2.56 -2.62 -5.01
C ILE A 36 -2.68 -3.42 -3.71
N ALA A 37 -3.78 -3.27 -2.96
CA ALA A 37 -3.99 -4.03 -1.73
C ALA A 37 -4.15 -5.54 -2.01
N ASP A 38 -4.86 -5.90 -3.07
CA ASP A 38 -5.00 -7.29 -3.51
C ASP A 38 -3.65 -7.90 -3.89
N LEU A 39 -2.79 -7.15 -4.59
CA LEU A 39 -1.42 -7.57 -4.88
C LEU A 39 -0.60 -7.76 -3.60
N LEU A 40 -0.63 -6.80 -2.68
CA LEU A 40 0.07 -6.92 -1.39
C LEU A 40 -0.42 -8.13 -0.57
N LYS A 41 -1.70 -8.48 -0.68
CA LYS A 41 -2.28 -9.66 -0.04
C LYS A 41 -1.77 -10.94 -0.70
N ALA A 42 -1.76 -11.00 -2.04
CA ALA A 42 -1.29 -12.16 -2.80
C ALA A 42 0.18 -12.48 -2.53
N GLU A 43 1.03 -11.45 -2.43
CA GLU A 43 2.45 -11.57 -2.06
C GLU A 43 2.66 -11.80 -0.54
N GLY A 44 1.59 -11.79 0.26
CA GLY A 44 1.66 -12.12 1.69
C GLY A 44 2.21 -11.02 2.61
N TYR A 45 2.30 -9.78 2.11
CA TYR A 45 2.74 -8.60 2.88
C TYR A 45 1.70 -8.08 3.87
N ILE A 46 0.41 -8.29 3.58
CA ILE A 46 -0.72 -7.96 4.46
C ILE A 46 -1.56 -9.21 4.71
N LEU A 47 -2.38 -9.19 5.78
CA LEU A 47 -3.26 -10.32 6.11
C LEU A 47 -4.50 -10.35 5.22
N ASP A 48 -5.15 -9.20 5.07
CA ASP A 48 -6.37 -9.08 4.30
C ASP A 48 -6.62 -7.65 3.82
N ALA A 49 -7.41 -7.51 2.77
CA ALA A 49 -7.90 -6.25 2.25
C ALA A 49 -9.38 -6.38 1.90
N GLN A 50 -10.20 -5.45 2.38
CA GLN A 50 -11.65 -5.47 2.13
C GLN A 50 -12.15 -4.09 1.74
N VAL A 51 -13.00 -4.05 0.72
CA VAL A 51 -13.71 -2.83 0.33
C VAL A 51 -15.12 -2.90 0.91
N ALA A 52 -15.40 -2.06 1.89
CA ALA A 52 -16.73 -1.90 2.47
C ALA A 52 -17.39 -0.65 1.90
N LYS A 53 -18.68 -0.76 1.54
CA LYS A 53 -19.48 0.39 1.09
C LYS A 53 -20.29 0.91 2.27
N GLU A 54 -19.88 2.04 2.83
CA GLU A 54 -20.59 2.73 3.92
C GLU A 54 -21.36 3.91 3.32
N GLY A 55 -22.62 3.68 2.99
CA GLY A 55 -23.49 4.68 2.34
C GLY A 55 -22.98 5.06 0.94
N ALA A 56 -22.78 6.37 0.71
CA ALA A 56 -22.34 6.90 -0.57
C ALA A 56 -20.83 6.73 -0.84
N ARG A 57 -20.03 6.34 0.16
CA ARG A 57 -18.57 6.27 0.05
C ARG A 57 -18.08 4.84 0.29
N ALA A 58 -17.17 4.39 -0.57
CA ALA A 58 -16.47 3.13 -0.38
C ALA A 58 -15.19 3.36 0.43
N ASN A 59 -14.97 2.53 1.44
CA ASN A 59 -13.79 2.51 2.29
C ASN A 59 -13.01 1.22 2.05
N LEU A 60 -11.69 1.33 2.00
CA LEU A 60 -10.75 0.22 1.95
C LEU A 60 -10.19 0.02 3.35
N GLU A 61 -10.38 -1.17 3.89
CA GLU A 61 -9.79 -1.62 5.14
C GLU A 61 -8.69 -2.64 4.86
N ILE A 62 -7.50 -2.39 5.39
CA ILE A 62 -6.31 -3.23 5.23
C ILE A 62 -5.91 -3.77 6.60
N ARG A 63 -5.87 -5.09 6.76
CA ARG A 63 -5.36 -5.76 7.95
C ARG A 63 -3.87 -5.98 7.82
N LEU A 64 -3.11 -5.39 8.75
CA LEU A 64 -1.65 -5.40 8.74
C LEU A 64 -1.12 -6.72 9.32
N LYS A 65 -0.04 -7.22 8.73
CA LYS A 65 0.64 -8.44 9.18
C LYS A 65 1.83 -8.08 10.04
N TYR A 66 1.97 -8.78 11.15
CA TYR A 66 3.13 -8.70 12.04
C TYR A 66 3.64 -10.11 12.33
N PHE A 67 4.95 -10.25 12.44
CA PHE A 67 5.63 -11.48 12.84
C PHE A 67 6.55 -11.16 14.01
N GLU A 68 6.35 -11.83 15.15
CA GLU A 68 7.14 -11.60 16.37
C GLU A 68 7.22 -10.11 16.79
N GLY A 69 6.10 -9.39 16.65
CA GLY A 69 6.02 -7.96 16.97
C GLY A 69 6.65 -7.03 15.93
N ARG A 70 7.25 -7.56 14.86
CA ARG A 70 7.79 -6.77 13.74
C ARG A 70 6.79 -6.68 12.59
N PRO A 71 6.64 -5.52 11.94
CA PRO A 71 5.78 -5.39 10.76
C PRO A 71 6.34 -6.22 9.60
N ALA A 72 5.46 -6.89 8.85
CA ALA A 72 5.86 -7.70 7.70
C ALA A 72 6.38 -6.87 6.51
N ILE A 73 6.07 -5.58 6.46
CA ILE A 73 6.57 -4.66 5.44
C ILE A 73 7.65 -3.79 6.08
N GLU A 74 8.90 -3.97 5.66
CA GLU A 74 10.01 -3.15 6.14
C GLU A 74 10.06 -1.79 5.44
N ARG A 75 9.88 -1.79 4.12
CA ARG A 75 9.93 -0.58 3.29
C ARG A 75 8.82 -0.60 2.24
N ILE A 76 8.11 0.52 2.14
CA ILE A 76 7.12 0.78 1.09
C ILE A 76 7.27 2.20 0.58
N GLU A 77 7.32 2.40 -0.73
CA GLU A 77 7.56 3.72 -1.31
C GLU A 77 6.89 3.94 -2.67
N ARG A 78 6.60 5.21 -2.97
CA ARG A 78 6.02 5.64 -4.24
C ARG A 78 7.14 6.15 -5.17
N VAL A 79 7.54 5.31 -6.12
CA VAL A 79 8.62 5.62 -7.07
C VAL A 79 8.21 6.71 -8.09
N SER A 80 7.09 6.51 -8.79
CA SER A 80 6.59 7.48 -9.78
C SER A 80 5.59 8.45 -9.15
N ARG A 81 5.91 9.74 -9.11
CA ARG A 81 5.10 10.81 -8.50
C ARG A 81 4.61 11.82 -9.54
N SER A 82 3.67 12.68 -9.18
CA SER A 82 3.14 13.71 -10.10
C SER A 82 4.23 14.66 -10.61
N GLY A 83 5.17 15.06 -9.75
CA GLY A 83 6.30 15.93 -10.11
C GLY A 83 7.40 15.25 -10.94
N LEU A 84 7.48 13.91 -10.93
CA LEU A 84 8.42 13.16 -11.75
C LEU A 84 7.87 11.76 -12.05
N ARG A 85 7.47 11.54 -13.30
CA ARG A 85 6.98 10.25 -13.78
C ARG A 85 8.16 9.36 -14.15
N VAL A 86 8.12 8.11 -13.70
CA VAL A 86 9.17 7.12 -13.97
C VAL A 86 8.60 6.04 -14.88
N TYR A 87 9.12 5.96 -16.10
CA TYR A 87 8.78 4.93 -17.08
C TYR A 87 10.00 4.05 -17.37
N ARG A 88 9.79 2.76 -17.62
CA ARG A 88 10.85 1.79 -17.91
C ARG A 88 10.37 0.80 -18.98
N GLY A 89 11.27 0.44 -19.89
CA GLY A 89 11.05 -0.66 -20.84
C GLY A 89 11.36 -2.02 -20.23
N LYS A 90 10.97 -3.10 -20.92
CA LYS A 90 11.11 -4.49 -20.44
C LYS A 90 12.50 -4.87 -19.91
N GLY A 91 13.56 -4.40 -20.57
CA GLY A 91 14.95 -4.73 -20.22
C GLY A 91 15.52 -3.89 -19.06
N ALA A 92 14.79 -2.86 -18.63
CA ALA A 92 15.21 -1.92 -17.58
C ALA A 92 14.30 -1.99 -16.34
N LEU A 93 13.55 -3.08 -16.17
CA LEU A 93 12.76 -3.31 -14.97
C LEU A 93 13.71 -3.41 -13.76
N PRO A 94 13.49 -2.59 -12.72
CA PRO A 94 14.35 -2.62 -11.55
C PRO A 94 14.17 -3.92 -10.79
N LYS A 95 15.26 -4.47 -10.26
CA LYS A 95 15.20 -5.51 -9.24
C LYS A 95 15.18 -4.84 -7.88
N VAL A 96 14.16 -5.11 -7.09
CA VAL A 96 14.08 -4.61 -5.71
C VAL A 96 14.76 -5.64 -4.81
N LEU A 97 15.72 -5.21 -3.98
CA LEU A 97 16.49 -6.07 -3.06
C LEU A 97 17.02 -7.37 -3.72
N ASN A 98 17.54 -7.26 -4.95
CA ASN A 98 18.00 -8.42 -5.74
C ASN A 98 16.95 -9.54 -5.97
N GLY A 99 15.66 -9.20 -5.94
CA GLY A 99 14.55 -10.15 -6.09
C GLY A 99 13.97 -10.65 -4.77
N LEU A 100 14.44 -10.13 -3.64
CA LEU A 100 13.92 -10.42 -2.29
C LEU A 100 12.85 -9.41 -1.83
N GLY A 101 12.42 -8.51 -2.71
CA GLY A 101 11.38 -7.51 -2.45
C GLY A 101 10.55 -7.24 -3.69
#